data_AF-A0A6G0X1T6-F1
#
_entry.id   AF-A0A6G0X1T6-F1
#
_cell.length_a   1.000
_cell.length_b   1.000
_cell.length_c   1.000
_cell.angle_alpha   90.00
_cell.angle_beta   90.00
_cell.angle_gamma   90.00
#
_symmetry.space_group_name_H-M   'P 1'
#
loop_
_entity.id
_entity.type
_entity.pdbx_description
1 polymer ?
#
loop_
_entity_poly.entity_id
_entity_poly.type
_entity_poly.pdbx_seq_one_letter_code
_entity_poly.pdbx_strand_id
1 'polypeptide(L)'
;MADRWTSLDVFSGQAREVKTAIATHLDILSLIRLASTSTAWRSSLFQDDLRLWRFLCARDFGVSATSVFPPSTDWRSHYRKLFSPIVLTWEVIHGGRLRQEGNAWRNIATPARIQTQDLGRIKAVSCSRYGMHALTHRGSVWFWGRLDEQSSVMLGAQIPLNEACVAVSSGRNFGCAVSIHGKGYVWIHHDTQRFKVIQLTTSVMVRQIAAGWHHIAVFRAP
;
A
#
# COMPACT_ATOMS: atom_id res chain seq x y z
N MET A 1 31.27 -47.24 -1.46
CA MET A 1 30.92 -46.47 -2.67
C MET A 1 29.86 -45.47 -2.27
N ALA A 2 30.25 -44.21 -2.06
CA ALA A 2 29.32 -43.12 -1.77
C ALA A 2 29.14 -42.33 -3.07
N ASP A 3 27.94 -42.42 -3.65
CA ASP A 3 27.59 -41.68 -4.86
C ASP A 3 27.68 -40.18 -4.59
N ARG A 4 28.68 -39.54 -5.20
CA ARG A 4 28.74 -38.08 -5.33
C ARG A 4 27.66 -37.67 -6.31
N TRP A 5 26.46 -37.42 -5.81
CA TRP A 5 25.50 -36.57 -6.48
C TRP A 5 26.06 -35.16 -6.52
N THR A 6 26.87 -34.85 -7.54
CA THR A 6 27.18 -33.46 -7.89
C THR A 6 25.87 -32.84 -8.33
N SER A 7 25.19 -32.16 -7.40
CA SER A 7 24.05 -31.30 -7.66
C SER A 7 24.39 -30.37 -8.83
N LEU A 8 23.87 -30.68 -10.01
CA LEU A 8 24.01 -29.83 -11.19
C LEU A 8 23.30 -28.51 -10.86
N ASP A 9 24.05 -27.44 -10.63
CA ASP A 9 23.47 -26.10 -10.54
C ASP A 9 23.10 -25.63 -11.95
N VAL A 10 21.93 -26.08 -12.42
CA VAL A 10 21.34 -25.75 -13.72
C VAL A 10 21.23 -24.24 -13.95
N PHE A 11 21.28 -23.44 -12.87
CA PHE A 11 21.08 -22.00 -12.91
C PHE A 11 22.37 -21.18 -12.82
N SER A 12 23.50 -21.80 -12.44
CA SER A 12 24.79 -21.11 -12.35
C SER A 12 25.19 -20.44 -13.67
N GLY A 13 25.03 -21.16 -14.80
CA GLY A 13 25.38 -20.71 -16.15
C GLY A 13 24.33 -19.87 -16.89
N GLN A 14 23.17 -19.59 -16.30
CA GLN A 14 22.15 -18.79 -17.00
C GLN A 14 22.54 -17.32 -17.09
N ALA A 15 22.20 -16.71 -18.24
CA ALA A 15 22.37 -15.29 -18.49
C ALA A 15 21.63 -14.45 -17.43
N ARG A 16 22.22 -13.31 -17.07
CA ARG A 16 21.68 -12.39 -16.06
C ARG A 16 20.24 -12.01 -16.33
N GLU A 17 19.88 -11.75 -17.58
CA GLU A 17 18.50 -11.37 -17.94
C GLU A 17 17.47 -12.43 -17.56
N VAL A 18 17.82 -13.72 -17.69
CA VAL A 18 16.93 -14.83 -17.33
C VAL A 18 16.72 -14.86 -15.83
N LYS A 19 17.79 -14.66 -15.04
CA LYS A 19 17.72 -14.57 -13.59
C LYS A 19 16.82 -13.41 -13.14
N THR A 20 16.97 -12.24 -13.75
CA THR A 20 16.11 -11.07 -13.49
C THR A 20 14.66 -11.37 -13.85
N ALA A 21 14.39 -11.98 -15.01
CA ALA A 21 13.04 -12.31 -15.45
C ALA A 21 12.36 -13.33 -14.51
N ILE A 22 13.09 -14.34 -14.01
CA ILE A 22 12.56 -15.24 -12.99
C ILE A 22 12.27 -14.46 -11.70
N ALA A 23 13.17 -13.59 -11.29
CA ALA A 23 13.06 -12.83 -10.04
C ALA A 23 11.86 -11.89 -10.00
N THR A 24 11.42 -11.33 -11.13
CA THR A 24 10.22 -10.46 -11.18
C THR A 24 8.92 -11.21 -10.87
N HIS A 25 8.91 -12.54 -10.99
CA HIS A 25 7.75 -13.38 -10.64
C HIS A 25 7.75 -13.87 -9.19
N LEU A 26 8.83 -13.66 -8.44
CA LEU A 26 8.95 -14.12 -7.07
C LEU A 26 8.59 -13.01 -6.07
N ASP A 27 8.01 -13.40 -4.93
CA ASP A 27 7.88 -12.51 -3.77
C ASP A 27 9.26 -12.31 -3.09
N ILE A 28 9.36 -11.28 -2.25
CA ILE A 28 10.63 -10.93 -1.62
C ILE A 28 11.20 -12.03 -0.71
N LEU A 29 10.38 -12.84 -0.05
CA LEU A 29 10.84 -13.95 0.79
C LEU A 29 11.40 -15.07 -0.07
N SER A 30 10.73 -15.39 -1.18
CA SER A 30 11.20 -16.34 -2.18
C SER A 30 12.53 -15.89 -2.80
N LEU A 31 12.69 -14.60 -3.09
CA LEU A 31 13.96 -14.02 -3.56
C LEU A 31 15.08 -14.15 -2.52
N ILE A 32 14.80 -13.87 -1.24
CA ILE A 32 15.79 -14.02 -0.16
C ILE A 32 16.21 -15.49 -0.02
N ARG A 33 15.25 -16.42 -0.09
CA ARG A 33 15.52 -17.87 -0.05
C ARG A 33 16.37 -18.28 -1.25
N LEU A 34 16.03 -17.86 -2.46
CA LEU A 34 16.82 -18.15 -3.66
C LEU A 34 18.25 -17.59 -3.59
N ALA A 35 18.41 -16.38 -3.08
CA ALA A 35 19.73 -15.80 -2.88
C ALA A 35 20.52 -16.45 -1.73
N SER A 36 19.85 -17.19 -0.84
CA SER A 36 20.52 -17.98 0.20
C SER A 36 21.12 -19.28 -0.35
N THR A 37 20.57 -19.85 -1.43
CA THR A 37 21.04 -21.13 -2.00
C THR A 37 22.27 -20.99 -2.89
N SER A 38 22.51 -19.82 -3.50
CA SER A 38 23.61 -19.63 -4.44
C SER A 38 24.21 -18.23 -4.38
N THR A 39 25.55 -18.14 -4.37
CA THR A 39 26.29 -16.87 -4.43
C THR A 39 26.09 -16.16 -5.77
N ALA A 40 25.90 -16.90 -6.86
CA ALA A 40 25.63 -16.33 -8.18
C ALA A 40 24.28 -15.61 -8.21
N TRP A 41 23.23 -16.22 -7.63
CA TRP A 41 21.93 -15.56 -7.44
C TRP A 41 22.04 -14.37 -6.49
N ARG A 42 22.76 -14.51 -5.37
CA ARG A 42 22.98 -13.41 -4.42
C ARG A 42 23.63 -12.20 -5.07
N SER A 43 24.71 -12.40 -5.83
CA SER A 43 25.41 -11.32 -6.52
C SER A 43 24.50 -10.67 -7.57
N SER A 44 23.88 -11.49 -8.43
CA SER A 44 22.99 -10.99 -9.49
C SER A 44 21.79 -10.20 -8.96
N LEU A 45 21.18 -10.62 -7.84
CA LEU A 45 19.96 -9.99 -7.31
C LEU A 45 20.26 -8.74 -6.45
N PHE A 46 21.37 -8.74 -5.71
CA PHE A 46 21.60 -7.76 -4.64
C PHE A 46 22.67 -6.71 -4.93
N GLN A 47 23.57 -6.93 -5.89
CA GLN A 47 24.66 -6.01 -6.18
C GLN A 47 24.38 -5.13 -7.41
N ASP A 48 23.78 -5.68 -8.48
CA ASP A 48 23.86 -5.03 -9.80
C ASP A 48 22.53 -4.69 -10.49
N ASP A 49 21.38 -5.18 -10.00
CA ASP A 49 20.13 -5.08 -10.78
C ASP A 49 19.16 -4.00 -10.31
N LEU A 50 19.37 -2.78 -10.81
CA LEU A 50 18.44 -1.66 -10.59
C LEU A 50 17.06 -1.92 -11.21
N ARG A 51 16.96 -2.71 -12.28
CA ARG A 51 15.68 -2.96 -12.97
C ARG A 51 14.78 -3.84 -12.12
N LEU A 52 15.35 -4.86 -11.47
CA LEU A 52 14.62 -5.70 -10.53
C LEU A 52 14.03 -4.87 -9.38
N TRP A 53 14.85 -4.09 -8.67
CA TRP A 53 14.35 -3.33 -7.52
C TRP A 53 13.35 -2.24 -7.92
N ARG A 54 13.53 -1.61 -9.09
CA ARG A 54 12.51 -0.72 -9.68
C ARG A 54 11.20 -1.42 -9.93
N PHE A 55 11.26 -2.59 -10.57
CA PHE A 55 10.09 -3.39 -10.85
C PHE A 55 9.38 -3.82 -9.56
N LEU A 56 10.13 -4.26 -8.54
CA LEU A 56 9.57 -4.64 -7.24
C LEU A 56 8.92 -3.44 -6.54
N CYS A 57 9.54 -2.25 -6.56
CA CYS A 57 8.90 -1.02 -6.05
C CYS A 57 7.57 -0.73 -6.76
N ALA A 58 7.54 -0.83 -8.09
CA ALA A 58 6.33 -0.58 -8.87
C ALA A 58 5.24 -1.63 -8.59
N ARG A 59 5.60 -2.91 -8.57
CA ARG A 59 4.70 -4.03 -8.33
C ARG A 59 4.12 -4.02 -6.92
N ASP A 60 4.98 -3.84 -5.91
CA ASP A 60 4.59 -4.07 -4.51
C ASP A 60 4.04 -2.80 -3.84
N PHE A 61 4.46 -1.62 -4.31
CA PHE A 61 4.12 -0.33 -3.70
C PHE A 61 3.42 0.64 -4.67
N GLY A 62 3.24 0.27 -5.95
CA GLY A 62 2.62 1.16 -6.93
C GLY A 62 3.46 2.39 -7.29
N VAL A 63 4.77 2.37 -6.98
CA VAL A 63 5.68 3.47 -7.32
C VAL A 63 5.85 3.50 -8.83
N SER A 64 5.42 4.58 -9.49
CA SER A 64 5.56 4.69 -10.94
C SER A 64 7.03 4.55 -11.35
N ALA A 65 7.29 3.74 -12.39
CA ALA A 65 8.64 3.61 -12.95
C ALA A 65 9.20 4.95 -13.48
N THR A 66 8.31 5.91 -13.74
CA THR A 66 8.61 7.28 -14.20
C THR A 66 8.65 8.31 -13.08
N SER A 67 8.37 7.95 -11.82
CA SER A 67 8.47 8.93 -10.74
C SER A 67 9.92 9.37 -10.58
N VAL A 68 10.12 10.68 -10.42
CA VAL A 68 11.42 11.32 -10.11
C VAL A 68 11.98 10.82 -8.75
N PHE A 69 11.18 10.06 -8.01
CA PHE A 69 11.55 9.42 -6.75
C PHE A 69 11.72 7.90 -6.88
N PRO A 70 12.74 7.33 -6.21
CA PRO A 70 13.81 8.02 -5.51
C PRO A 70 14.79 8.68 -6.50
N PRO A 71 15.37 9.84 -6.14
CA PRO A 71 16.43 10.48 -6.91
C PRO A 71 17.78 9.73 -6.86
N SER A 72 17.83 8.52 -6.27
CA SER A 72 19.07 7.78 -6.03
C SER A 72 19.23 6.57 -6.96
N THR A 73 20.49 6.20 -7.20
CA THR A 73 20.90 4.95 -7.87
C THR A 73 20.68 3.70 -7.00
N ASP A 74 20.20 3.84 -5.76
CA ASP A 74 20.04 2.72 -4.81
C ASP A 74 18.55 2.38 -4.57
N TRP A 75 17.95 1.74 -5.57
CA TRP A 75 16.56 1.27 -5.52
C TRP A 75 16.32 0.20 -4.46
N ARG A 76 17.36 -0.57 -4.07
CA ARG A 76 17.24 -1.60 -3.04
C ARG A 76 17.06 -0.99 -1.66
N SER A 77 17.90 -0.02 -1.30
CA SER A 77 17.73 0.72 -0.05
C SER A 77 16.40 1.47 -0.02
N HIS A 78 15.98 2.04 -1.14
CA HIS A 78 14.67 2.65 -1.26
C HIS A 78 13.54 1.64 -1.03
N TYR A 79 13.54 0.49 -1.71
CA TYR A 79 12.57 -0.59 -1.52
C TYR A 79 12.50 -1.01 -0.05
N ARG A 80 13.65 -1.15 0.64
CA ARG A 80 13.69 -1.44 2.08
C ARG A 80 13.00 -0.36 2.92
N LYS A 81 13.20 0.91 2.60
CA LYS A 81 12.58 2.03 3.33
C LYS A 81 11.07 2.07 3.13
N LEU A 82 10.55 1.63 1.98
CA LEU A 82 9.11 1.57 1.72
C LEU A 82 8.37 0.60 2.67
N PHE A 83 9.05 -0.38 3.28
CA PHE A 83 8.47 -1.23 4.33
C PHE A 83 8.33 -0.57 5.71
N SER A 84 8.90 0.63 5.90
CA SER A 84 8.79 1.40 7.14
C SER A 84 8.30 2.82 6.85
N PRO A 85 7.11 2.97 6.24
CA PRO A 85 6.58 4.27 5.88
C PRO A 85 6.28 5.08 7.14
N ILE A 86 6.56 6.39 7.06
CA ILE A 86 6.10 7.37 8.05
C ILE A 86 4.94 8.14 7.45
N VAL A 87 3.92 8.43 8.25
CA VAL A 87 2.82 9.30 7.85
C VAL A 87 3.05 10.67 8.48
N LEU A 88 3.11 11.69 7.64
CA LEU A 88 3.21 13.09 8.04
C LEU A 88 1.89 13.78 7.74
N THR A 89 1.38 14.56 8.68
CA THR A 89 0.15 15.33 8.53
C THR A 89 0.37 16.75 9.05
N TRP A 90 -0.28 17.73 8.42
CA TRP A 90 -0.20 19.15 8.77
C TRP A 90 -1.50 19.86 8.38
N GLU A 91 -1.57 21.16 8.61
CA GLU A 91 -2.72 22.06 8.47
C GLU A 91 -3.76 21.98 9.60
N VAL A 92 -5.04 21.92 9.24
CA VAL A 92 -6.18 22.08 10.14
C VAL A 92 -6.41 20.83 10.98
N ILE A 93 -6.25 20.95 12.30
CA ILE A 93 -6.36 19.81 13.24
C ILE A 93 -7.80 19.43 13.62
N HIS A 94 -8.78 20.28 13.30
CA HIS A 94 -10.19 20.07 13.68
C HIS A 94 -10.76 18.72 13.22
N GLY A 95 -11.54 18.09 14.10
CA GLY A 95 -12.22 16.83 13.82
C GLY A 95 -11.31 15.60 13.84
N GLY A 96 -10.10 15.70 14.38
CA GLY A 96 -9.16 14.59 14.51
C GLY A 96 -8.55 14.10 13.20
N ARG A 97 -8.75 14.84 12.09
CA ARG A 97 -8.29 14.46 10.74
C ARG A 97 -6.78 14.31 10.64
N LEU A 98 -6.02 15.02 11.49
CA LEU A 98 -4.57 14.92 11.53
C LEU A 98 -4.07 13.85 12.50
N ARG A 99 -4.94 13.21 13.30
CA ARG A 99 -4.53 12.20 14.29
C ARG A 99 -3.36 12.66 15.19
N GLN A 100 -3.37 13.93 15.55
CA GLN A 100 -2.38 14.54 16.44
C GLN A 100 -3.07 15.08 17.68
N GLU A 101 -2.37 15.03 18.80
CA GLU A 101 -2.77 15.74 20.00
C GLU A 101 -2.46 17.23 19.83
N GLY A 102 -3.41 18.10 20.20
CA GLY A 102 -3.22 19.53 20.08
C GLY A 102 -4.50 20.29 20.35
N ASN A 103 -4.35 21.53 20.81
CA ASN A 103 -5.50 22.41 20.99
C ASN A 103 -6.12 22.70 19.62
N ALA A 104 -7.42 22.44 19.46
CA ALA A 104 -8.10 22.44 18.17
C ALA A 104 -7.98 23.77 17.41
N TRP A 105 -7.59 24.85 18.09
CA TRP A 105 -7.48 26.21 17.59
C TRP A 105 -6.14 26.54 16.91
N ARG A 106 -5.15 25.64 16.92
CA ARG A 106 -3.85 25.88 16.29
C ARG A 106 -3.61 24.92 15.13
N ASN A 107 -3.49 25.48 13.93
CA ASN A 107 -3.07 24.72 12.75
C ASN A 107 -1.61 24.25 12.91
N ILE A 108 -1.33 23.08 12.36
CA ILE A 108 0.00 22.50 12.29
C ILE A 108 0.66 23.01 11.02
N ALA A 109 1.48 24.06 11.09
CA ALA A 109 2.02 24.71 9.89
C ALA A 109 3.08 23.87 9.15
N THR A 110 3.67 22.87 9.80
CA THR A 110 4.75 22.04 9.24
C THR A 110 4.41 20.56 9.33
N PRO A 111 4.83 19.72 8.35
CA PRO A 111 4.62 18.28 8.39
C PRO A 111 5.07 17.65 9.71
N ALA A 112 4.11 17.11 10.47
CA ALA A 112 4.37 16.44 11.74
C ALA A 112 4.05 14.95 11.63
N ARG A 113 4.92 14.12 12.22
CA ARG A 113 4.79 12.66 12.19
C ARG A 113 3.69 12.20 13.12
N ILE A 114 2.85 11.27 12.65
CA ILE A 114 1.87 10.58 13.48
C ILE A 114 2.29 9.15 13.79
N GLN A 115 1.88 8.69 14.96
CA GLN A 115 1.98 7.28 15.35
C GLN A 115 0.95 6.48 14.55
N THR A 116 1.36 5.35 13.94
CA THR A 116 0.51 4.48 13.09
C THR A 116 0.71 2.98 13.36
N GLN A 117 1.47 2.65 14.39
CA GLN A 117 1.88 1.28 14.74
C GLN A 117 0.65 0.42 15.04
N ASP A 118 -0.39 1.02 15.60
CA ASP A 118 -1.67 0.38 15.91
C ASP A 118 -2.54 0.10 14.67
N LEU A 119 -2.36 0.87 13.59
CA LEU A 119 -3.04 0.64 12.30
C LEU A 119 -2.28 -0.38 11.42
N GLY A 120 -1.00 -0.61 11.72
CA GLY A 120 -0.08 -1.40 10.91
C GLY A 120 0.67 -0.56 9.87
N ARG A 121 1.40 -1.24 8.97
CA ARG A 121 2.25 -0.56 7.98
C ARG A 121 1.40 0.05 6.87
N ILE A 122 1.28 1.37 6.83
CA ILE A 122 0.46 2.12 5.87
C ILE A 122 1.15 2.20 4.51
N LYS A 123 0.56 1.62 3.46
CA LYS A 123 1.07 1.70 2.08
C LYS A 123 0.49 2.86 1.28
N ALA A 124 -0.72 3.32 1.61
CA ALA A 124 -1.37 4.43 0.92
C ALA A 124 -2.32 5.17 1.86
N VAL A 125 -2.51 6.47 1.61
CA VAL A 125 -3.46 7.34 2.32
C VAL A 125 -4.30 8.09 1.31
N SER A 126 -5.58 8.26 1.62
CA SER A 126 -6.52 9.07 0.85
C SER A 126 -7.25 10.02 1.79
N CYS A 127 -7.21 11.32 1.49
CA CYS A 127 -7.81 12.34 2.33
C CYS A 127 -9.29 12.55 1.97
N SER A 128 -10.14 12.60 2.98
CA SER A 128 -11.54 13.03 2.88
C SER A 128 -11.69 14.45 3.45
N ARG A 129 -12.92 15.00 3.46
CA ARG A 129 -13.13 16.36 3.98
C ARG A 129 -12.87 16.49 5.48
N TYR A 130 -13.16 15.46 6.28
CA TYR A 130 -13.07 15.53 7.74
C TYR A 130 -12.20 14.44 8.37
N GLY A 131 -11.53 13.61 7.55
CA GLY A 131 -10.69 12.52 8.02
C GLY A 131 -9.81 11.95 6.91
N MET A 132 -9.20 10.80 7.17
CA MET A 132 -8.32 10.14 6.20
C MET A 132 -8.59 8.63 6.23
N HIS A 133 -8.51 8.02 5.05
CA HIS A 133 -8.49 6.58 4.90
C HIS A 133 -7.06 6.14 4.63
N ALA A 134 -6.63 5.07 5.30
CA ALA A 134 -5.34 4.46 5.06
C ALA A 134 -5.50 3.01 4.67
N LEU A 135 -4.67 2.59 3.73
CA LEU A 135 -4.57 1.22 3.28
C LEU A 135 -3.24 0.66 3.75
N THR A 136 -3.27 -0.51 4.39
CA THR A 136 -2.08 -1.17 4.92
C THR A 136 -1.46 -2.14 3.91
N HIS A 137 -0.22 -2.55 4.15
CA HIS A 137 0.44 -3.62 3.39
C HIS A 137 -0.31 -4.95 3.40
N ARG A 138 -1.08 -5.24 4.46
CA ARG A 138 -1.90 -6.45 4.56
C ARG A 138 -3.24 -6.33 3.84
N GLY A 139 -3.54 -5.16 3.27
CA GLY A 139 -4.80 -4.89 2.58
C GLY A 139 -5.95 -4.48 3.49
N SER A 140 -5.74 -4.36 4.80
CA SER A 140 -6.72 -3.76 5.72
C SER A 140 -6.84 -2.26 5.45
N VAL A 141 -8.07 -1.75 5.48
CA VAL A 141 -8.38 -0.32 5.37
C VAL A 141 -8.75 0.21 6.75
N TRP A 142 -8.19 1.37 7.08
CA TRP A 142 -8.43 2.08 8.33
C TRP A 142 -8.91 3.50 8.05
N PHE A 143 -9.60 4.07 9.02
CA PHE A 143 -10.08 5.44 8.98
C PHE A 143 -9.78 6.16 10.29
N TRP A 144 -9.45 7.45 10.21
CA TRP A 144 -9.43 8.34 11.36
C TRP A 144 -9.96 9.74 11.00
N GLY A 145 -10.36 10.49 12.01
CA GLY A 145 -11.07 11.76 11.90
C GLY A 145 -12.58 11.57 11.98
N ARG A 146 -13.33 12.39 11.25
CA ARG A 146 -14.79 12.31 11.15
C ARG A 146 -15.22 11.96 9.72
N LEU A 147 -16.27 11.18 9.56
CA LEU A 147 -16.85 10.91 8.25
C LEU A 147 -17.70 12.09 7.77
N ASP A 148 -18.45 12.69 8.67
CA ASP A 148 -19.27 13.88 8.43
C ASP A 148 -19.22 14.83 9.65
N GLU A 149 -19.97 15.92 9.60
CA GLU A 149 -19.94 16.94 10.67
C GLU A 149 -20.53 16.44 11.99
N GLN A 150 -21.44 15.46 11.92
CA GLN A 150 -22.19 14.91 13.04
C GLN A 150 -21.51 13.68 13.66
N SER A 151 -20.65 13.01 12.91
CA SER A 151 -19.96 11.80 13.35
C SER A 151 -18.94 12.09 14.46
N SER A 152 -18.79 11.12 15.36
CA SER A 152 -17.77 11.20 16.40
C SER A 152 -16.37 11.08 15.81
N VAL A 153 -15.37 11.61 16.51
CA VAL A 153 -13.97 11.51 16.08
C VAL A 153 -13.50 10.07 16.30
N MET A 154 -12.99 9.44 15.24
CA MET A 154 -12.34 8.13 15.29
C MET A 154 -10.83 8.33 15.26
N LEU A 155 -10.10 7.75 16.22
CA LEU A 155 -8.63 7.80 16.21
C LEU A 155 -8.01 6.68 15.38
N GLY A 156 -8.79 5.78 14.80
CA GLY A 156 -8.30 4.60 14.11
C GLY A 156 -9.32 3.49 14.15
N ALA A 157 -10.25 3.50 13.20
CA ALA A 157 -11.28 2.48 13.07
C ALA A 157 -11.03 1.65 11.80
N GLN A 158 -10.99 0.33 11.94
CA GLN A 158 -10.84 -0.56 10.80
C GLN A 158 -12.17 -0.65 10.04
N ILE A 159 -12.13 -0.49 8.71
CA ILE A 159 -13.31 -0.73 7.88
C ILE A 159 -13.55 -2.25 7.81
N PRO A 160 -14.76 -2.73 8.14
CA PRO A 160 -15.05 -4.17 8.23
C PRO A 160 -15.25 -4.77 6.84
N LEU A 161 -14.17 -4.89 6.08
CA LEU A 161 -14.14 -5.54 4.76
C LEU A 161 -13.77 -7.02 4.93
N ASN A 162 -14.44 -7.89 4.17
CA ASN A 162 -14.24 -9.33 4.25
C ASN A 162 -12.99 -9.83 3.49
N GLU A 163 -12.21 -8.93 2.89
CA GLU A 163 -11.04 -9.27 2.07
C GLU A 163 -10.03 -8.13 1.98
N ALA A 164 -8.81 -8.47 1.58
CA ALA A 164 -7.72 -7.52 1.41
C ALA A 164 -7.94 -6.57 0.24
N CYS A 165 -7.56 -5.30 0.42
CA CYS A 165 -7.65 -4.24 -0.58
C CYS A 165 -6.32 -3.89 -1.24
N VAL A 166 -6.42 -3.52 -2.52
CA VAL A 166 -5.28 -3.07 -3.34
C VAL A 166 -5.25 -1.56 -3.52
N ALA A 167 -6.42 -0.91 -3.49
CA ALA A 167 -6.55 0.54 -3.66
C ALA A 167 -7.64 1.11 -2.75
N VAL A 168 -7.48 2.37 -2.36
CA VAL A 168 -8.44 3.15 -1.56
C VAL A 168 -8.58 4.56 -2.15
N SER A 169 -9.78 5.11 -2.11
CA SER A 169 -10.08 6.49 -2.48
C SER A 169 -11.13 7.07 -1.52
N SER A 170 -11.20 8.39 -1.40
CA SER A 170 -12.06 9.09 -0.44
C SER A 170 -12.82 10.20 -1.11
N GLY A 171 -14.14 10.24 -0.87
CA GLY A 171 -14.97 11.38 -1.22
C GLY A 171 -15.08 12.37 -0.07
N ARG A 172 -16.13 13.19 -0.10
CA ARG A 172 -16.39 14.17 0.98
C ARG A 172 -16.62 13.48 2.33
N ASN A 173 -17.55 12.52 2.35
CA ASN A 173 -18.09 11.88 3.55
C ASN A 173 -18.24 10.36 3.42
N PHE A 174 -17.49 9.78 2.48
CA PHE A 174 -17.48 8.35 2.22
C PHE A 174 -16.07 7.93 1.82
N GLY A 175 -15.78 6.65 1.95
CA GLY A 175 -14.59 6.04 1.37
C GLY A 175 -14.98 4.91 0.44
N CYS A 176 -14.06 4.53 -0.43
CA CYS A 176 -14.23 3.39 -1.31
C CYS A 176 -12.90 2.67 -1.54
N ALA A 177 -12.98 1.38 -1.87
CA ALA A 177 -11.80 0.54 -2.07
C ALA A 177 -12.05 -0.50 -3.16
N VAL A 178 -10.95 -1.05 -3.67
CA VAL A 178 -10.93 -2.20 -4.57
C VAL A 178 -10.19 -3.33 -3.90
N SER A 179 -10.78 -4.53 -3.90
CA SER A 179 -10.15 -5.72 -3.33
C SER A 179 -9.12 -6.37 -4.25
N ILE A 180 -8.33 -7.30 -3.70
CA ILE A 180 -7.42 -8.15 -4.48
C ILE A 180 -8.16 -9.01 -5.53
N HIS A 181 -9.44 -9.31 -5.32
CA HIS A 181 -10.30 -10.02 -6.28
C HIS A 181 -11.10 -9.06 -7.18
N GLY A 182 -10.79 -7.76 -7.10
CA GLY A 182 -11.41 -6.70 -7.87
C GLY A 182 -12.91 -6.50 -7.60
N LYS A 183 -13.35 -6.76 -6.38
CA LYS A 183 -14.64 -6.27 -5.89
C LYS A 183 -14.50 -4.82 -5.45
N GLY A 184 -15.48 -3.99 -5.80
CA GLY A 184 -15.56 -2.61 -5.34
C GLY A 184 -16.37 -2.51 -4.06
N TYR A 185 -15.91 -1.68 -3.13
CA TYR A 185 -16.57 -1.40 -1.86
C TYR A 185 -16.73 0.09 -1.67
N VAL A 186 -17.83 0.50 -1.05
CA VAL A 186 -18.10 1.88 -0.63
C VAL A 186 -18.60 1.82 0.80
N TRP A 187 -18.20 2.77 1.63
CA TRP A 187 -18.75 2.89 2.97
C TRP A 187 -19.10 4.33 3.31
N ILE A 188 -20.16 4.44 4.11
CA ILE A 188 -20.69 5.70 4.63
C ILE A 188 -20.86 5.58 6.15
N HIS A 189 -21.09 6.72 6.78
CA HIS A 189 -21.47 6.77 8.19
C HIS A 189 -22.85 6.10 8.39
N HIS A 190 -22.94 5.21 9.38
CA HIS A 190 -24.20 4.54 9.76
C HIS A 190 -24.65 4.91 11.17
N ASP A 191 -23.68 5.07 12.10
CA ASP A 191 -23.87 5.52 13.48
C ASP A 191 -22.50 5.87 14.10
N THR A 192 -22.49 6.38 15.34
CA THR A 192 -21.37 6.94 16.11
C THR A 192 -20.01 6.26 15.94
N GLN A 193 -19.97 4.94 15.73
CA GLN A 193 -18.73 4.16 15.51
C GLN A 193 -18.88 3.06 14.45
N ARG A 194 -19.89 3.13 13.58
CA ARG A 194 -20.17 2.07 12.59
C ARG A 194 -20.17 2.57 11.16
N PHE A 195 -19.49 1.83 10.31
CA PHE A 195 -19.53 1.98 8.87
C PHE A 195 -20.65 1.12 8.29
N LYS A 196 -21.46 1.70 7.40
CA LYS A 196 -22.29 0.91 6.48
C LYS A 196 -21.47 0.64 5.25
N VAL A 197 -20.99 -0.59 5.12
CA VAL A 197 -20.24 -1.06 3.95
C VAL A 197 -21.21 -1.61 2.92
N ILE A 198 -21.05 -1.19 1.68
CA ILE A 198 -21.83 -1.61 0.52
C ILE A 198 -20.84 -2.17 -0.51
N GLN A 199 -21.02 -3.43 -0.89
CA GLN A 199 -20.29 -4.01 -2.01
C GLN A 199 -20.99 -3.62 -3.33
N LEU A 200 -20.22 -3.15 -4.31
CA LEU A 200 -20.75 -2.84 -5.64
C LEU A 200 -21.15 -4.13 -6.36
N THR A 201 -22.39 -4.20 -6.83
CA THR A 201 -22.88 -5.28 -7.69
C THR A 201 -22.42 -5.02 -9.13
N THR A 202 -21.32 -5.65 -9.52
CA THR A 202 -20.78 -5.61 -10.89
C THR A 202 -20.50 -7.04 -11.37
N SER A 203 -20.83 -7.33 -12.62
CA SER A 203 -20.49 -8.60 -13.28
C SER A 203 -19.01 -8.66 -13.69
N VAL A 204 -18.35 -7.52 -13.75
CA VAL A 204 -16.98 -7.35 -14.24
C VAL A 204 -16.08 -6.86 -13.12
N MET A 205 -14.82 -7.31 -13.13
CA MET A 205 -13.82 -6.97 -12.13
C MET A 205 -13.45 -5.47 -12.16
N VAL A 206 -13.48 -4.85 -11.00
CA VAL A 206 -12.99 -3.48 -10.79
C VAL A 206 -11.47 -3.47 -10.75
N ARG A 207 -10.85 -2.63 -11.59
CA ARG A 207 -9.40 -2.44 -11.63
C ARG A 207 -8.94 -1.21 -10.87
N GLN A 208 -9.72 -0.13 -10.94
CA GLN A 208 -9.40 1.13 -10.27
C GLN A 208 -10.68 1.84 -9.84
N ILE A 209 -10.57 2.61 -8.76
CA ILE A 209 -11.65 3.43 -8.23
C ILE A 209 -11.14 4.84 -7.95
N ALA A 210 -11.95 5.84 -8.27
CA ALA A 210 -11.68 7.23 -7.96
C ALA A 210 -12.93 7.85 -7.33
N ALA A 211 -12.78 8.48 -6.18
CA ALA A 211 -13.83 9.24 -5.54
C ALA A 211 -13.68 10.73 -5.86
N GLY A 212 -14.73 11.32 -6.40
CA GLY A 212 -14.93 12.76 -6.40
C GLY A 212 -15.61 13.20 -5.11
N TRP A 213 -16.00 14.47 -5.05
CA TRP A 213 -16.64 15.04 -3.86
C TRP A 213 -17.95 14.32 -3.50
N HIS A 214 -18.78 14.01 -4.49
CA HIS A 214 -20.11 13.40 -4.33
C HIS A 214 -20.37 12.21 -5.27
N HIS A 215 -19.34 11.72 -5.96
CA HIS A 215 -19.49 10.64 -6.94
C HIS A 215 -18.30 9.69 -6.91
N ILE A 216 -18.47 8.52 -7.52
CA ILE A 216 -17.43 7.51 -7.66
C ILE A 216 -17.34 7.11 -9.13
N ALA A 217 -16.14 7.14 -9.68
CA ALA A 217 -15.82 6.56 -10.98
C ALA A 217 -15.13 5.22 -10.77
N VAL A 218 -15.53 4.23 -11.56
CA VAL A 218 -15.00 2.86 -11.48
C VAL A 218 -14.47 2.48 -12.86
N PHE A 219 -13.18 2.17 -12.94
CA PHE A 219 -12.59 1.60 -14.14
C PHE A 219 -12.63 0.08 -14.07
N ARG A 220 -13.16 -0.53 -15.12
CA ARG A 220 -13.35 -1.97 -15.26
C ARG A 220 -12.53 -2.45 -16.44
N ALA A 221 -11.90 -3.62 -16.31
CA ALA A 221 -11.34 -4.32 -17.47
C ALA A 221 -12.37 -5.33 -17.94
N PRO A 222 -12.62 -5.46 -19.26
CA PRO A 222 -13.51 -6.48 -19.80
C PRO A 222 -13.10 -7.89 -19.37
#